data_AF-A0A2P6RZ62-F1
#
_entry.id   AF-A0A2P6RZ62-F1
#
_cell.length_a   1.000
_cell.length_b   1.000
_cell.length_c   1.000
_cell.angle_alpha   90.00
_cell.angle_beta   90.00
_cell.angle_gamma   90.00
#
_symmetry.space_group_name_H-M   'P 1'
#
loop_
_entity.id
_entity.type
_entity.pdbx_description
1 polymer ?
#
loop_
_entity_poly.entity_id
_entity_poly.type
_entity_poly.pdbx_seq_one_letter_code
_entity_poly.pdbx_strand_id
1 'polypeptide(L)'
;MVIGNLTNVIKGIYKKGGRKFGFANGIPLGCAPMTRATKPGNPGTCVDEITAVLKLHNKVLAKVLLKLKRQLHGFKYSNPNVYSYLDEIIKNPSQHGFKEGKVSCCGSGPYRGTMSCGGKRGVTEYQLCDNVNDYVFFDSAHPTDRANEQVSKYWWSHTTPNVKVPHVYLKELFEV
;
A
#
# COMPACT_ATOMS: atom_id res chain seq x y z
N MET A 1 18.83 3.69 -4.36
CA MET A 1 18.44 4.00 -5.75
C MET A 1 16.94 4.30 -5.96
N VAL A 2 16.02 4.05 -5.01
CA VAL A 2 14.58 4.40 -5.17
C VAL A 2 14.28 5.87 -4.87
N ILE A 3 14.65 6.35 -3.68
CA ILE A 3 14.36 7.73 -3.23
C ILE A 3 15.02 8.80 -4.12
N GLY A 4 16.25 8.54 -4.58
CA GLY A 4 16.95 9.46 -5.49
C GLY A 4 16.21 9.64 -6.82
N ASN A 5 15.79 8.53 -7.45
CA ASN A 5 15.03 8.57 -8.70
C ASN A 5 13.68 9.26 -8.52
N LEU A 6 12.95 8.95 -7.43
CA LEU A 6 11.69 9.63 -7.12
C LEU A 6 11.89 11.14 -6.93
N THR A 7 12.96 11.55 -6.24
CA THR A 7 13.32 12.97 -6.07
C THR A 7 13.56 13.66 -7.41
N ASN A 8 14.26 12.99 -8.33
CA ASN A 8 14.52 13.52 -9.67
C ASN A 8 13.24 13.70 -10.48
N VAL A 9 12.33 12.72 -10.43
CA VAL A 9 11.00 12.80 -11.08
C VAL A 9 10.19 13.96 -10.51
N ILE A 10 10.14 14.12 -9.18
CA ILE A 10 9.42 15.23 -8.53
C ILE A 10 9.96 16.57 -9.02
N LYS A 11 11.29 16.74 -9.03
CA LYS A 11 11.93 17.97 -9.53
C LYS A 11 11.66 18.20 -11.01
N GLY A 12 11.62 17.15 -11.82
CA GLY A 12 11.27 17.22 -13.24
C GLY A 12 9.85 17.72 -13.47
N ILE A 13 8.87 17.14 -12.78
CA ILE A 13 7.47 17.57 -12.85
C ILE A 13 7.32 19.01 -12.33
N TYR A 14 8.00 19.35 -11.24
CA TYR A 14 7.99 20.71 -10.69
C TYR A 14 8.54 21.75 -11.68
N LYS A 15 9.63 21.44 -12.39
CA LYS A 15 10.19 22.30 -13.45
C LYS A 15 9.20 22.55 -14.59
N LYS A 16 8.29 21.61 -14.84
CA LYS A 16 7.20 21.73 -15.84
C LYS A 16 5.94 22.43 -15.31
N GLY A 17 5.96 22.95 -14.09
CA GLY A 17 4.83 23.68 -13.50
C GLY A 17 3.97 22.90 -12.50
N GLY A 18 4.26 21.61 -12.27
CA GLY A 18 3.55 20.84 -11.25
C GLY A 18 3.77 21.39 -9.83
N ARG A 19 2.70 21.53 -9.05
CA ARG A 19 2.76 22.10 -7.68
C ARG A 19 2.09 21.25 -6.61
N LYS A 20 1.14 20.39 -6.98
CA LYS A 20 0.38 19.52 -6.07
C LYS A 20 0.74 18.07 -6.36
N PHE A 21 1.14 17.31 -5.34
CA PHE A 21 1.61 15.93 -5.49
C PHE A 21 0.96 15.00 -4.45
N GLY A 22 0.44 13.87 -4.88
CA GLY A 22 0.00 12.79 -3.98
C GLY A 22 1.03 11.66 -3.96
N PHE A 23 1.45 11.23 -2.77
CA PHE A 23 2.33 10.07 -2.59
C PHE A 23 1.67 9.01 -1.72
N ALA A 24 1.36 7.86 -2.33
CA ALA A 24 1.17 6.64 -1.57
C ALA A 24 2.53 6.25 -0.99
N ASN A 25 2.60 6.11 0.34
CA ASN A 25 3.71 5.39 0.95
C ASN A 25 3.84 3.98 0.34
N GLY A 26 5.00 3.34 0.49
CA GLY A 26 5.11 1.91 0.18
C GLY A 26 4.08 1.11 0.97
N ILE A 27 3.47 0.10 0.35
CA ILE A 27 2.45 -0.79 0.94
C ILE A 27 3.11 -1.89 1.80
N PRO A 28 2.39 -2.57 2.72
CA PRO A 28 2.93 -3.64 3.57
C PRO A 28 3.23 -4.93 2.78
N LEU A 29 4.16 -4.88 1.81
CA LEU A 29 4.52 -6.01 0.95
C LEU A 29 5.01 -7.23 1.73
N GLY A 30 5.69 -7.02 2.87
CA GLY A 30 6.09 -8.11 3.76
C GLY A 30 4.92 -8.99 4.21
N CYS A 31 3.70 -8.44 4.20
CA CYS A 31 2.48 -9.13 4.57
C CYS A 31 1.63 -9.58 3.38
N ALA A 32 2.07 -9.36 2.13
CA ALA A 32 1.36 -9.82 0.94
C ALA A 32 1.38 -11.35 0.83
N PRO A 33 0.34 -11.98 0.25
CA PRO A 33 0.28 -13.44 0.14
C PRO A 33 1.51 -14.06 -0.56
N MET A 34 2.01 -13.46 -1.64
CA MET A 34 3.22 -13.95 -2.33
C MET A 34 4.45 -13.98 -1.41
N THR A 35 4.59 -12.96 -0.57
CA THR A 35 5.74 -12.82 0.33
C THR A 35 5.61 -13.75 1.53
N ARG A 36 4.39 -14.02 2.00
CA ARG A 36 4.15 -15.04 3.02
C ARG A 36 4.45 -16.45 2.51
N ALA A 37 4.12 -16.71 1.24
CA ALA A 37 4.34 -18.01 0.61
C ALA A 37 5.83 -18.40 0.49
N THR A 38 6.77 -17.43 0.59
CA THR A 38 8.21 -17.69 0.52
C THR A 38 8.86 -18.02 1.88
N LYS A 39 8.11 -18.07 3.00
CA LYS A 39 8.65 -18.41 4.33
C LYS A 39 8.35 -19.87 4.71
N PRO A 40 9.33 -20.79 4.63
CA PRO A 40 9.18 -22.13 5.22
C PRO A 40 9.16 -22.04 6.75
N GLY A 41 8.27 -22.79 7.41
CA GLY A 41 8.34 -23.01 8.87
C GLY A 41 7.74 -21.94 9.79
N ASN A 42 7.34 -20.77 9.28
CA ASN A 42 6.64 -19.76 10.09
C ASN A 42 5.33 -19.26 9.41
N PRO A 43 4.37 -20.18 9.16
CA PRO A 43 3.12 -19.85 8.50
C PRO A 43 2.34 -18.82 9.33
N GLY A 44 2.12 -17.62 8.76
CA GLY A 44 1.16 -16.64 9.24
C GLY A 44 1.75 -15.30 9.63
N THR A 45 3.08 -15.20 9.66
CA THR A 45 3.82 -13.96 9.93
C THR A 45 4.21 -13.23 8.63
N CYS A 46 4.43 -11.91 8.71
CA CYS A 46 4.96 -11.15 7.60
C CYS A 46 6.47 -11.42 7.45
N VAL A 47 7.07 -11.13 6.29
CA VAL A 47 8.52 -11.18 6.11
C VAL A 47 9.15 -9.93 6.71
N ASP A 48 9.96 -10.10 7.75
CA ASP A 48 10.45 -9.02 8.60
C ASP A 48 11.47 -8.15 7.88
N GLU A 49 12.32 -8.76 7.05
CA GLU A 49 13.32 -8.08 6.24
C GLU A 49 12.65 -7.13 5.25
N ILE A 50 11.63 -7.61 4.52
CA ILE A 50 10.86 -6.81 3.56
C ILE A 50 10.07 -5.71 4.29
N THR A 51 9.48 -6.05 5.44
CA THR A 51 8.77 -5.10 6.30
C THR A 51 9.69 -3.98 6.78
N ALA A 52 10.90 -4.30 7.22
CA ALA A 52 11.89 -3.34 7.70
C ALA A 52 12.35 -2.39 6.59
N VAL A 53 12.65 -2.92 5.39
CA VAL A 53 13.05 -2.12 4.23
C VAL A 53 11.95 -1.13 3.82
N LEU A 54 10.69 -1.57 3.81
CA LEU A 54 9.56 -0.69 3.46
C LEU A 54 9.29 0.39 4.51
N LYS A 55 9.38 0.06 5.80
CA LYS A 55 9.27 1.05 6.88
C LYS A 55 10.39 2.09 6.79
N LEU A 56 11.62 1.65 6.49
CA LEU A 56 12.75 2.55 6.28
C LEU A 56 12.52 3.44 5.04
N HIS A 57 12.08 2.88 3.92
CA HIS A 57 11.73 3.62 2.72
C HIS A 57 10.73 4.74 3.02
N ASN A 58 9.62 4.43 3.72
CA ASN A 58 8.57 5.39 4.05
C ASN A 58 9.09 6.50 4.97
N LYS A 59 9.93 6.16 5.96
CA LYS A 59 10.59 7.14 6.83
C LYS A 59 11.52 8.09 6.06
N VAL A 60 12.29 7.56 5.12
CA VAL A 60 13.19 8.38 4.29
C VAL A 60 12.41 9.24 3.29
N LEU A 61 11.35 8.70 2.69
CA LEU A 61 10.46 9.45 1.78
C LEU A 61 9.87 10.68 2.48
N ALA A 62 9.30 10.50 3.67
CA ALA A 62 8.73 11.61 4.45
C ALA A 62 9.75 12.75 4.69
N LYS A 63 11.00 12.39 5.04
CA LYS A 63 12.09 13.38 5.23
C LYS A 63 12.43 14.12 3.93
N VAL A 64 12.44 13.43 2.79
CA VAL A 64 12.73 14.02 1.48
C VAL A 64 11.60 14.95 1.05
N LEU A 65 10.34 14.57 1.22
CA LEU A 65 9.19 15.43 0.90
C LEU A 65 9.20 16.71 1.74
N LEU A 66 9.52 16.61 3.03
CA LEU A 66 9.68 17.78 3.91
C LEU A 66 10.85 18.68 3.47
N LYS A 67 11.96 18.09 3.01
CA LYS A 67 13.07 18.85 2.43
C LYS A 67 12.64 19.58 1.15
N LEU A 68 11.94 18.92 0.25
CA LEU A 68 11.46 19.51 -1.01
C LEU A 68 10.46 20.65 -0.76
N LYS A 69 9.54 20.50 0.21
CA LYS A 69 8.61 21.58 0.62
C LYS A 69 9.34 22.84 1.08
N ARG A 70 10.51 22.71 1.72
CA ARG A 70 11.33 23.86 2.13
C ARG A 70 12.13 24.47 0.96
N GLN A 71 12.47 23.67 -0.05
CA GLN A 71 13.33 24.08 -1.16
C GLN A 71 12.56 24.60 -2.38
N LEU A 72 11.33 24.14 -2.59
CA LEU A 72 10.54 24.37 -3.80
C LEU A 72 9.32 25.22 -3.45
N HIS A 73 9.36 26.49 -3.84
CA HIS A 73 8.26 27.42 -3.57
C HIS A 73 6.94 26.92 -4.21
N GLY A 74 5.86 26.94 -3.43
CA GLY A 74 4.55 26.45 -3.88
C GLY A 74 4.45 24.92 -4.02
N PHE A 75 5.46 24.14 -3.61
CA PHE A 75 5.36 22.68 -3.55
C PHE A 75 4.43 22.25 -2.41
N LYS A 76 3.28 21.69 -2.78
CA LYS A 76 2.31 21.08 -1.88
C LYS A 76 2.29 19.57 -2.12
N TYR A 77 2.23 18.80 -1.03
CA TYR A 77 2.14 17.35 -1.15
C TYR A 77 1.20 16.75 -0.11
N SER A 78 0.57 15.63 -0.49
CA SER A 78 -0.17 14.74 0.37
C SER A 78 0.58 13.43 0.50
N ASN A 79 0.76 12.94 1.72
CA ASN A 79 1.44 11.68 1.99
C ASN A 79 0.93 11.05 3.28
N PRO A 80 -0.34 10.61 3.32
CA PRO A 80 -0.89 9.96 4.50
C PRO A 80 -0.28 8.57 4.69
N ASN A 81 -0.43 8.02 5.89
CA ASN A 81 0.16 6.75 6.24
C ASN A 81 -0.67 5.55 5.73
N VAL A 82 -0.77 5.42 4.39
CA VAL A 82 -1.45 4.33 3.71
C VAL A 82 -0.90 2.96 4.11
N TYR A 83 0.42 2.88 4.38
CA TYR A 83 1.05 1.65 4.89
C TYR A 83 0.35 1.15 6.15
N SER A 84 0.24 2.01 7.18
CA SER A 84 -0.35 1.61 8.45
C SER A 84 -1.84 1.31 8.33
N TYR A 85 -2.56 2.05 7.51
CA TYR A 85 -3.99 1.79 7.30
C TYR A 85 -4.23 0.44 6.61
N LEU A 86 -3.47 0.11 5.56
CA LEU A 86 -3.60 -1.19 4.91
C LEU A 86 -3.06 -2.33 5.80
N ASP A 87 -2.01 -2.11 6.59
CA ASP A 87 -1.51 -3.09 7.58
C ASP A 87 -2.56 -3.40 8.65
N GLU A 88 -3.33 -2.40 9.09
CA GLU A 88 -4.45 -2.56 10.02
C GLU A 88 -5.58 -3.41 9.40
N ILE A 89 -5.98 -3.11 8.16
CA ILE A 89 -6.98 -3.90 7.42
C ILE A 89 -6.53 -5.37 7.29
N ILE A 90 -5.25 -5.61 7.00
CA ILE A 90 -4.68 -6.96 6.85
C ILE A 90 -4.68 -7.73 8.17
N LYS A 91 -4.35 -7.07 9.29
CA LYS A 91 -4.25 -7.70 10.62
C LYS A 91 -5.59 -7.89 11.30
N ASN A 92 -6.50 -6.94 11.11
CA ASN A 92 -7.82 -6.90 11.74
C ASN A 92 -8.94 -6.86 10.68
N PRO A 93 -9.01 -7.83 9.75
CA PRO A 93 -9.94 -7.78 8.60
C PRO A 93 -11.40 -7.63 9.03
N SER A 94 -11.81 -8.29 10.12
CA SER A 94 -13.19 -8.25 10.63
C SER A 94 -13.62 -6.84 11.06
N GLN A 95 -12.71 -6.04 11.63
CA GLN A 95 -12.99 -4.66 12.01
C GLN A 95 -13.23 -3.75 10.80
N HIS A 96 -12.75 -4.17 9.63
CA HIS A 96 -12.90 -3.48 8.35
C HIS A 96 -13.91 -4.15 7.41
N GLY A 97 -14.67 -5.13 7.94
CA GLY A 97 -15.73 -5.84 7.23
C GLY A 97 -15.26 -6.92 6.26
N PHE A 98 -13.99 -7.33 6.31
CA PHE A 98 -13.43 -8.48 5.60
C PHE A 98 -13.41 -9.72 6.52
N LYS A 99 -13.36 -10.91 5.94
CA LYS A 99 -13.17 -12.17 6.68
C LYS A 99 -11.72 -12.64 6.64
N GLU A 100 -11.01 -12.38 5.55
CA GLU A 100 -9.67 -12.91 5.28
C GLU A 100 -8.70 -11.79 4.85
N GLY A 101 -7.62 -11.64 5.63
CA GLY A 101 -6.60 -10.59 5.43
C GLY A 101 -5.25 -11.10 4.91
N LYS A 102 -4.98 -12.40 4.97
CA LYS A 102 -3.66 -13.02 4.72
C LYS A 102 -3.65 -13.91 3.47
N VAL A 103 -4.76 -14.56 3.15
CA VAL A 103 -4.92 -15.42 1.96
C VAL A 103 -5.54 -14.57 0.83
N SER A 104 -5.15 -14.82 -0.43
CA SER A 104 -5.76 -14.14 -1.58
C SER A 104 -7.10 -14.79 -1.98
N CYS A 105 -7.98 -14.04 -2.64
CA CYS A 105 -9.16 -14.62 -3.25
C CYS A 105 -8.80 -15.58 -4.39
N CYS A 106 -7.78 -15.22 -5.19
CA CYS A 106 -7.41 -15.92 -6.40
C CYS A 106 -5.92 -16.31 -6.43
N GLY A 107 -5.63 -17.60 -6.59
CA GLY A 107 -4.27 -18.13 -6.67
C GLY A 107 -4.17 -19.57 -6.20
N SER A 108 -2.96 -20.08 -6.01
CA SER A 108 -2.69 -21.44 -5.52
C SER A 108 -1.51 -21.49 -4.56
N GLY A 109 -1.28 -22.66 -3.95
CA GLY A 109 -0.23 -22.85 -2.94
C GLY A 109 -0.54 -22.17 -1.59
N PRO A 110 0.46 -22.08 -0.70
CA PRO A 110 0.32 -21.42 0.60
C PRO A 110 -0.17 -19.97 0.44
N TYR A 111 -1.17 -19.58 1.25
CA TYR A 111 -1.83 -18.26 1.18
C TYR A 111 -2.46 -17.91 -0.18
N ARG A 112 -2.58 -18.88 -1.09
CA ARG A 112 -2.85 -18.61 -2.52
C ARG A 112 -1.87 -17.56 -3.09
N GLY A 113 -0.63 -17.62 -2.60
CA GLY A 113 0.44 -16.67 -2.89
C GLY A 113 1.22 -16.96 -4.17
N THR A 114 1.00 -18.11 -4.83
CA THR A 114 1.53 -18.36 -6.16
C THR A 114 0.84 -17.46 -7.18
N MET A 115 1.58 -16.87 -8.13
CA MET A 115 1.08 -15.98 -9.19
C MET A 115 0.30 -16.72 -10.30
N SER A 116 -0.58 -17.64 -9.92
CA SER A 116 -1.33 -18.54 -10.80
C SER A 116 -2.74 -18.06 -11.12
N CYS A 117 -3.22 -16.98 -10.49
CA CYS A 117 -4.58 -16.48 -10.71
C CYS A 117 -4.89 -16.31 -12.21
N GLY A 118 -5.99 -16.92 -12.66
CA GLY A 118 -6.40 -16.95 -14.06
C GLY A 118 -5.68 -17.98 -14.94
N GLY A 119 -4.92 -18.91 -14.34
CA GLY A 119 -4.25 -20.02 -15.03
C GLY A 119 -3.14 -19.57 -15.98
N LYS A 120 -2.49 -18.43 -15.70
CA LYS A 120 -1.46 -17.83 -16.55
C LYS A 120 -0.07 -18.03 -15.93
N ARG A 121 0.97 -17.66 -16.69
CA ARG A 121 2.38 -17.65 -16.22
C ARG A 121 2.94 -19.04 -15.87
N GLY A 122 2.51 -20.08 -16.59
CA GLY A 122 3.05 -21.43 -16.46
C GLY A 122 2.47 -22.26 -15.31
N VAL A 123 1.49 -21.73 -14.56
CA VAL A 123 0.74 -22.47 -13.54
C VAL A 123 -0.74 -22.40 -13.90
N THR A 124 -1.31 -23.54 -14.28
CA THR A 124 -2.71 -23.63 -14.72
C THR A 124 -3.68 -23.80 -13.55
N GLU A 125 -3.25 -24.40 -12.44
CA GLU A 125 -4.10 -24.58 -11.27
C GLU A 125 -4.19 -23.31 -10.43
N TYR A 126 -5.42 -22.85 -10.21
CA TYR A 126 -5.74 -21.79 -9.27
C TYR A 126 -7.08 -22.07 -8.59
N GLN A 127 -7.25 -21.49 -7.42
CA GLN A 127 -8.53 -21.40 -6.73
C GLN A 127 -9.03 -19.96 -6.88
N LEU A 128 -10.36 -19.81 -6.88
CA LEU A 128 -11.05 -18.54 -6.79
C LEU A 128 -12.00 -18.61 -5.59
N CYS A 129 -12.10 -17.53 -4.83
CA CYS A 129 -13.02 -17.44 -3.71
C CYS A 129 -14.46 -17.19 -4.17
N ASP A 130 -15.45 -17.62 -3.38
CA ASP A 130 -16.88 -17.43 -3.72
C ASP A 130 -17.31 -15.96 -3.63
N ASN A 131 -16.72 -15.20 -2.71
CA ASN A 131 -17.04 -13.79 -2.48
C ASN A 131 -15.78 -12.95 -2.30
N VAL A 132 -15.43 -12.17 -3.33
CA VAL A 132 -14.26 -11.27 -3.31
C VAL A 132 -14.32 -10.23 -2.20
N ASN A 133 -15.52 -9.82 -1.76
CA ASN A 133 -15.67 -8.82 -0.71
C ASN A 133 -15.23 -9.33 0.67
N ASP A 134 -15.12 -10.65 0.86
CA ASP A 134 -14.64 -11.24 2.10
C ASP A 134 -13.10 -11.14 2.23
N TYR A 135 -12.38 -10.78 1.16
CA TYR A 135 -10.92 -10.83 1.10
C TYR A 135 -10.29 -9.44 0.96
N VAL A 136 -9.18 -9.21 1.67
CA VAL A 136 -8.35 -8.00 1.50
C VAL A 136 -7.56 -8.06 0.19
N PHE A 137 -7.07 -9.24 -0.21
CA PHE A 137 -6.28 -9.44 -1.42
C PHE A 137 -7.08 -10.14 -2.51
N PHE A 138 -7.05 -9.58 -3.73
CA PHE A 138 -7.62 -10.24 -4.90
C PHE A 138 -6.71 -11.37 -5.38
N ASP A 139 -5.44 -11.06 -5.61
CA ASP A 139 -4.42 -12.03 -6.02
C ASP A 139 -3.24 -12.04 -5.03
N SER A 140 -2.15 -12.71 -5.40
CA SER A 140 -0.97 -12.86 -4.56
C SER A 140 -0.28 -11.54 -4.12
N ALA A 141 -0.57 -10.40 -4.76
CA ALA A 141 0.07 -9.11 -4.49
C ALA A 141 -0.93 -7.94 -4.35
N HIS A 142 -2.06 -7.97 -5.05
CA HIS A 142 -2.94 -6.82 -5.21
C HIS A 142 -4.15 -6.88 -4.26
N PRO A 143 -4.48 -5.78 -3.56
CA PRO A 143 -5.71 -5.69 -2.80
C PRO A 143 -6.97 -5.79 -3.68
N THR A 144 -8.09 -6.19 -3.10
CA THR A 144 -9.40 -6.16 -3.76
C THR A 144 -9.85 -4.73 -4.03
N ASP A 145 -10.81 -4.55 -4.95
CA ASP A 145 -11.42 -3.23 -5.18
C ASP A 145 -11.98 -2.63 -3.88
N ARG A 146 -12.68 -3.44 -3.07
CA ARG A 146 -13.17 -3.03 -1.75
C ARG A 146 -12.06 -2.51 -0.82
N ALA A 147 -10.91 -3.18 -0.77
CA ALA A 147 -9.78 -2.71 0.03
C ALA A 147 -9.18 -1.41 -0.53
N ASN A 148 -9.07 -1.29 -1.86
CA ASN A 148 -8.61 -0.07 -2.52
C ASN A 148 -9.59 1.11 -2.32
N GLU A 149 -10.90 0.86 -2.27
CA GLU A 149 -11.90 1.87 -1.99
C GLU A 149 -11.72 2.44 -0.57
N GLN A 150 -11.52 1.57 0.43
CA GLN A 150 -11.25 1.99 1.81
C GLN A 150 -9.96 2.82 1.90
N VAL A 151 -8.87 2.37 1.26
CA VAL A 151 -7.60 3.10 1.21
C VAL A 151 -7.75 4.46 0.51
N SER A 152 -8.51 4.51 -0.58
CA SER A 152 -8.79 5.74 -1.33
C SER A 152 -9.57 6.74 -0.48
N LYS A 153 -10.63 6.29 0.22
CA LYS A 153 -11.39 7.09 1.17
C LYS A 153 -10.52 7.62 2.31
N TYR A 154 -9.66 6.77 2.86
CA TYR A 154 -8.69 7.17 3.89
C TYR A 154 -7.73 8.26 3.39
N TRP A 155 -7.19 8.11 2.17
CA TRP A 155 -6.29 9.09 1.58
C TRP A 155 -7.00 10.41 1.26
N TRP A 156 -8.24 10.33 0.78
CA TRP A 156 -9.01 11.51 0.40
C TRP A 156 -9.20 12.47 1.58
N SER A 157 -9.77 12.01 2.71
CA SER A 157 -10.24 12.97 3.74
C SER A 157 -10.31 12.46 5.18
N HIS A 158 -9.57 11.40 5.54
CA HIS A 158 -9.44 10.87 6.91
C HIS A 158 -10.70 10.94 7.78
N THR A 159 -11.60 9.98 7.62
CA THR A 159 -12.74 9.83 8.54
C THR A 159 -12.37 9.16 9.86
N THR A 160 -11.09 8.84 10.12
CA THR A 160 -10.65 8.13 11.33
C THR A 160 -10.10 9.08 12.42
N PRO A 161 -10.58 9.05 13.67
CA PRO A 161 -10.34 10.15 14.64
C PRO A 161 -8.92 10.30 15.22
N ASN A 162 -7.97 9.39 14.99
CA ASN A 162 -6.87 9.18 15.96
C ASN A 162 -5.43 9.20 15.42
N VAL A 163 -5.12 9.87 14.31
CA VAL A 163 -3.72 10.02 13.85
C VAL A 163 -3.29 11.49 13.85
N LYS A 164 -2.66 11.93 14.95
CA LYS A 164 -2.01 13.25 15.06
C LYS A 164 -0.62 13.24 14.42
N VAL A 165 -0.54 13.35 13.11
CA VAL A 165 0.71 13.61 12.37
C VAL A 165 0.38 14.63 11.26
N PRO A 166 1.27 15.60 10.93
CA PRO A 166 1.00 16.62 9.91
C PRO A 166 1.00 16.00 8.51
N HIS A 167 -0.08 15.31 8.16
CA HIS A 167 -0.32 14.81 6.82
C HIS A 167 -1.45 15.62 6.20
N VAL A 168 -1.13 16.36 5.16
CA VAL A 168 -2.11 17.00 4.28
C VAL A 168 -2.82 15.87 3.52
N TYR A 169 -4.14 15.74 3.66
CA TYR A 169 -4.92 14.78 2.89
C TYR A 169 -5.08 15.23 1.44
N LEU A 170 -5.47 14.31 0.56
CA LEU A 170 -5.55 14.63 -0.86
C LEU A 170 -6.56 15.77 -1.10
N LYS A 171 -7.69 15.74 -0.38
CA LYS A 171 -8.74 16.77 -0.42
C LYS A 171 -8.20 18.18 -0.16
N GLU A 172 -7.35 18.36 0.85
CA GLU A 172 -6.74 19.67 1.19
C GLU A 172 -5.82 20.23 0.09
N LEU A 173 -5.35 19.41 -0.85
CA LEU A 173 -4.60 19.92 -1.99
C LEU A 173 -5.50 20.59 -3.02
N PHE A 174 -6.76 20.15 -3.15
CA PHE A 174 -7.64 20.49 -4.27
C PHE A 174 -8.80 21.38 -3.89
N GLU A 175 -9.26 21.31 -2.65
CA GLU A 175 -10.28 22.20 -2.11
C GLU A 175 -9.61 23.44 -1.53
N VAL A 176 -9.60 24.51 -2.33
CA VAL A 176 -9.19 25.87 -1.95
C VAL A 176 -10.35 26.78 -2.26
#